data_AF-A0A8I2DWE1-F1
#
_entry.id   AF-A0A8I2DWE1-F1
#
_cell.length_a   1.000
_cell.length_b   1.000
_cell.length_c   1.000
_cell.angle_alpha   90.00
_cell.angle_beta   90.00
_cell.angle_gamma   90.00
#
_symmetry.space_group_name_H-M   'P 1'
#
loop_
_entity.id
_entity.type
_entity.pdbx_description
1 polymer ?
#
loop_
_entity_poly.entity_id
_entity_poly.type
_entity_poly.pdbx_seq_one_letter_code
_entity_poly.pdbx_strand_id
1 'polypeptide(L)' 'MTLLRDHDLARAFDHAAHTYDHLTALNPGYRTDLLRSARRLALPDDGAGLHLLDLGCGTGASTAALLRAAP' A
#
# COMPACT_ATOMS: atom_id res chain seq x y z
N MET A 1 -15.75 -16.47 -17.03
CA MET A 1 -15.14 -15.75 -15.90
C MET A 1 -16.24 -15.33 -14.95
N THR A 2 -16.15 -15.73 -13.68
CA THR A 2 -17.11 -15.31 -12.66
C THR A 2 -16.73 -13.93 -12.14
N LEU A 3 -17.67 -13.00 -12.10
CA LEU A 3 -17.46 -11.69 -11.49
C LEU A 3 -17.68 -11.80 -9.98
N LEU A 4 -16.63 -11.54 -9.19
CA LEU A 4 -16.70 -11.49 -7.74
C LEU A 4 -17.14 -10.10 -7.26
N ARG A 5 -17.83 -10.04 -6.12
CA ARG A 5 -18.30 -8.80 -5.48
C ARG A 5 -18.16 -8.89 -3.97
N ASP A 6 -18.17 -7.73 -3.32
CA ASP A 6 -18.27 -7.57 -1.87
C ASP A 6 -17.29 -8.49 -1.10
N HIS A 7 -17.82 -9.34 -0.22
CA HIS A 7 -17.03 -10.23 0.63
C HIS A 7 -16.26 -11.30 -0.16
N ASP A 8 -16.83 -11.79 -1.25
CA ASP A 8 -16.16 -12.81 -2.08
C ASP A 8 -14.95 -12.20 -2.79
N LEU A 9 -15.06 -10.93 -3.21
CA LEU A 9 -13.94 -10.19 -3.76
C LEU A 9 -12.86 -9.95 -2.70
N ALA A 10 -13.25 -9.48 -1.51
CA ALA A 10 -12.31 -9.25 -0.42
C ALA A 10 -11.54 -10.53 -0.04
N ARG A 11 -12.25 -11.65 0.12
CA ARG A 11 -11.64 -12.96 0.43
C ARG A 11 -10.67 -13.44 -0.64
N ALA A 12 -10.96 -13.17 -1.91
CA ALA A 12 -10.06 -13.54 -3.00
C ALA A 12 -8.75 -12.72 -2.95
N PHE A 13 -8.82 -11.43 -2.61
CA PHE A 13 -7.63 -10.61 -2.38
C PHE A 13 -6.84 -11.08 -1.15
N ASP A 14 -7.51 -11.34 -0.02
CA ASP A 14 -6.87 -11.85 1.20
C ASP A 14 -6.12 -13.16 0.95
N HIS A 15 -6.74 -14.07 0.19
CA HIS A 15 -6.12 -15.35 -0.17
C HIS A 15 -4.81 -15.18 -0.97
N ALA A 16 -4.75 -14.20 -1.86
CA ALA A 16 -3.59 -13.95 -2.72
C ALA A 16 -2.51 -13.07 -2.07
N ALA A 17 -2.84 -12.36 -0.98
CA ALA A 17 -2.02 -11.30 -0.40
C ALA A 17 -0.57 -11.74 -0.08
N HIS A 18 -0.40 -12.88 0.59
CA HIS A 18 0.94 -13.36 0.96
C HIS A 18 1.83 -13.70 -0.25
N THR A 19 1.24 -14.26 -1.30
CA THR A 19 1.97 -14.54 -2.54
C THR A 19 2.37 -13.24 -3.25
N TYR A 20 1.51 -12.24 -3.20
CA TYR A 20 1.79 -10.91 -3.75
C TYR A 20 2.91 -10.19 -2.97
N ASP A 21 2.91 -10.30 -1.64
CA ASP A 21 3.98 -9.78 -0.78
C ASP A 21 5.33 -10.44 -1.12
N HIS A 22 5.36 -11.75 -1.32
CA HIS A 22 6.58 -12.45 -1.74
C HIS A 22 7.05 -11.97 -3.11
N LEU A 23 6.15 -11.86 -4.09
CA LEU A 23 6.48 -11.38 -5.42
C LEU A 23 7.07 -9.97 -5.40
N THR A 24 6.46 -9.06 -4.64
CA THR A 24 6.95 -7.68 -4.53
C THR A 24 8.23 -7.58 -3.70
N ALA A 25 8.43 -8.45 -2.71
CA ALA A 25 9.68 -8.53 -1.95
C ALA A 25 10.88 -8.96 -2.82
N LEU A 26 10.64 -9.75 -3.87
CA LEU A 26 11.66 -10.14 -4.86
C LEU A 26 12.04 -8.99 -5.80
N ASN A 27 11.27 -7.89 -5.84
CA ASN A 27 11.61 -6.68 -6.59
C ASN A 27 12.37 -5.69 -5.68
N PRO A 28 13.70 -5.52 -5.84
CA PRO A 28 14.49 -4.63 -4.98
C PRO A 28 14.04 -3.16 -5.03
N GLY A 29 13.44 -2.73 -6.14
CA GLY A 29 12.99 -1.36 -6.35
C GLY A 29 11.65 -1.05 -5.69
N TYR A 30 10.79 -2.06 -5.47
CA TYR A 30 9.38 -1.86 -5.13
C TYR A 30 9.17 -0.96 -3.90
N ARG A 31 9.87 -1.26 -2.79
CA ARG A 31 9.75 -0.46 -1.55
C ARG A 31 10.30 0.96 -1.71
N THR A 32 11.39 1.11 -2.47
CA THR A 32 11.99 2.42 -2.74
C THR A 32 11.08 3.27 -3.62
N ASP A 33 10.40 2.65 -4.59
CA ASP A 33 9.45 3.32 -5.47
C ASP A 33 8.17 3.73 -4.75
N LEU A 34 7.69 2.93 -3.79
CA LEU A 34 6.61 3.33 -2.89
C LEU A 34 7.01 4.55 -2.04
N LEU A 35 8.19 4.54 -1.42
CA LEU A 35 8.66 5.68 -0.64
C LEU A 35 8.86 6.94 -1.50
N ARG A 36 9.40 6.78 -2.72
CA ARG A 36 9.53 7.88 -3.68
C ARG A 36 8.16 8.44 -4.06
N SER A 37 7.17 7.58 -4.28
CA SER A 37 5.81 7.98 -4.61
C SER A 37 5.14 8.69 -3.44
N ALA A 38 5.29 8.19 -2.21
CA ALA A 38 4.77 8.82 -1.00
C ALA A 38 5.35 10.23 -0.80
N ARG A 39 6.67 10.41 -0.97
CA ARG A 39 7.32 11.74 -0.89
C ARG A 39 6.82 12.72 -1.96
N ARG A 40 6.43 12.23 -3.14
CA ARG A 40 5.90 13.06 -4.23
C ARG A 40 4.49 13.59 -3.97
N LEU A 41 3.79 13.08 -2.96
CA LEU A 41 2.54 13.68 -2.50
C LEU A 41 2.77 15.08 -1.93
N ALA A 42 4.01 15.40 -1.50
CA ALA A 42 4.41 16.72 -1.02
C ALA A 42 3.42 17.26 0.03
N LEU A 43 3.08 16.39 1.00
CA LEU A 43 2.16 16.73 2.07
C LEU A 43 2.72 17.93 2.86
N PRO A 44 1.87 18.92 3.23
CA PRO A 44 2.32 20.09 3.95
C PRO A 44 2.94 19.70 5.29
N ASP A 45 3.95 20.46 5.71
CA ASP A 45 4.69 20.24 6.96
C ASP A 45 5.20 18.80 7.14
N ASP A 46 5.60 18.17 6.02
CA ASP A 46 6.00 16.75 5.96
C ASP A 46 4.97 15.82 6.60
N GLY A 47 3.68 16.17 6.51
CA GLY A 47 2.56 15.39 7.05
C GLY A 47 2.33 15.50 8.56
N ALA A 48 3.09 16.34 9.27
CA ALA A 48 2.97 16.50 10.71
C ALA A 48 1.54 16.86 11.13
N GLY A 49 0.95 16.04 12.01
CA GLY A 49 -0.40 16.25 12.53
C GLY A 49 -1.53 15.95 11.54
N LEU A 50 -1.22 15.43 10.35
CA LEU A 50 -2.24 14.99 9.39
C LEU A 50 -2.75 13.58 9.73
N HIS A 51 -4.02 13.35 9.42
CA HIS A 51 -4.59 12.00 9.39
C HIS A 51 -4.69 11.54 7.93
N LEU A 52 -4.01 10.45 7.59
CA LEU A 52 -3.97 9.91 6.23
C LEU A 52 -4.81 8.63 6.12
N LEU A 53 -5.56 8.51 5.02
CA LEU A 53 -6.33 7.33 4.68
C LEU A 53 -5.75 6.67 3.42
N ASP A 54 -5.20 5.46 3.58
CA ASP A 54 -4.69 4.63 2.48
C ASP A 54 -5.75 3.61 2.04
N LEU A 55 -6.49 3.94 0.97
CA LEU A 55 -7.58 3.11 0.46
C LEU A 55 -7.05 1.94 -0.37
N GLY A 56 -7.44 0.72 0.00
CA GLY A 56 -6.94 -0.48 -0.67
C GLY A 56 -5.49 -0.79 -0.32
N CYS A 57 -5.07 -0.46 0.90
CA CYS A 57 -3.70 -0.62 1.39
C CYS A 57 -3.19 -2.08 1.41
N GLY A 58 -4.10 -3.06 1.29
CA GLY A 58 -3.78 -4.48 1.33
C GLY A 58 -3.02 -4.84 2.61
N THR A 59 -1.83 -5.41 2.45
CA THR A 59 -0.94 -5.80 3.56
C THR A 59 -0.15 -4.63 4.16
N GLY A 60 -0.31 -3.42 3.62
CA GLY A 60 0.20 -2.18 4.22
C GLY A 60 1.56 -1.70 3.71
N ALA A 61 2.07 -2.24 2.59
CA ALA A 61 3.36 -1.80 2.04
C ALA A 61 3.37 -0.30 1.66
N SER A 62 2.29 0.19 1.04
CA SER A 62 2.07 1.61 0.74
C SER A 62 1.91 2.42 2.03
N THR A 63 1.16 1.90 3.00
CA THR A 63 0.95 2.57 4.30
C THR A 63 2.27 2.76 5.05
N ALA A 64 3.14 1.75 5.05
CA ALA A 64 4.47 1.85 5.63
C ALA A 64 5.34 2.92 4.93
N ALA A 65 5.19 3.08 3.61
CA ALA A 65 5.88 4.14 2.87
C ALA A 65 5.32 5.53 3.21
N LEU A 66 4.00 5.65 3.37
CA LEU A 66 3.33 6.88 3.80
C LEU A 66 3.80 7.31 5.20
N LEU A 67 3.78 6.40 6.18
CA LEU A 67 4.25 6.70 7.56
C LEU A 67 5.73 7.11 7.62
N ARG A 68 6.55 6.64 6.67
CA ARG A 68 7.97 7.06 6.58
C ARG A 68 8.15 8.42 5.91
N ALA A 69 7.22 8.82 5.05
CA ALA A 69 7.25 10.10 4.36
C ALA A 69 6.48 11.20 5.10
N ALA A 70 5.53 10.80 5.94
CA ALA A 70 4.64 11.66 6.71
C ALA A 70 4.36 11.04 8.10
N PRO A 71 5.29 11.22 9.06
CA PRO A 71 5.18 10.67 10.40
C PRO A 71 4.22 11.42 11.32
#